data_AF-A0A0R3HG29-F1
#
_entry.id   AF-A0A0R3HG29-F1
#
_cell.length_a   1.000
_cell.length_b   1.000
_cell.length_c   1.000
_cell.angle_alpha   90.00
_cell.angle_beta   90.00
_cell.angle_gamma   90.00
#
_symmetry.space_group_name_H-M   'P 1'
#
loop_
_entity.id
_entity.type
_entity.pdbx_description
1 polymer ?
#
loop_
_entity_poly.entity_id
_entity_poly.type
_entity_poly.pdbx_seq_one_letter_code
_entity_poly.pdbx_strand_id
1 'polypeptide(L)'
;MKMKIVLAIAGPLLMAACGNSERQAGAVTSSAQAPKGIVEAITTAGGSCGQPDKRGEQKCVLSGIGFKLGAGESWTRQSGSRAMACKGGYINANYTVLTNEHWVIAVDHTAELDAIQNALAGHGVPADVRNYCP
;
A
#
# COMPACT_ATOMS: atom_id res chain seq x y z
N MET A 1 23.62 57.90 18.73
CA MET A 1 23.21 59.07 17.92
C MET A 1 21.91 58.72 17.22
N LYS A 2 20.91 59.59 17.36
CA LYS A 2 19.59 59.50 16.72
C LYS A 2 19.72 59.95 15.27
N MET A 3 19.08 59.25 14.34
CA MET A 3 18.51 59.91 13.17
C MET A 3 17.32 59.11 12.64
N LYS A 4 16.14 59.69 12.83
CA LYS A 4 14.89 59.33 12.17
C LYS A 4 14.86 60.10 10.86
N ILE A 5 14.66 59.43 9.73
CA ILE A 5 14.18 60.08 8.52
C ILE A 5 12.94 59.32 8.08
N VAL A 6 11.81 59.97 8.34
CA VAL A 6 10.49 59.63 7.81
C VAL A 6 10.39 60.39 6.50
N LEU A 7 10.23 59.68 5.38
CA LEU A 7 9.73 60.27 4.15
C LEU A 7 8.48 59.51 3.74
N ALA A 8 7.34 60.14 3.95
CA ALA A 8 6.06 59.74 3.39
C ALA A 8 5.99 60.27 1.95
N ILE A 9 5.73 59.40 0.99
CA ILE A 9 5.36 59.79 -0.36
C ILE A 9 3.96 59.22 -0.62
N ALA A 10 3.04 60.14 -0.89
CA ALA A 10 1.64 59.90 -1.17
C ALA A 10 1.42 59.73 -2.68
N GLY A 11 0.70 58.66 -3.07
CA GLY A 11 -0.06 58.49 -4.33
C GLY A 11 0.76 58.42 -5.64
N PRO A 12 0.34 57.63 -6.64
CA PRO A 12 -1.03 57.61 -7.14
C PRO A 12 -1.68 56.22 -7.24
N LEU A 13 -3.02 56.23 -7.16
CA LEU A 13 -3.92 55.15 -7.58
C LEU A 13 -3.69 54.83 -9.07
N LEU A 14 -3.29 53.60 -9.34
CA LEU A 14 -3.43 52.95 -10.65
C LEU A 14 -4.19 51.63 -10.41
N MET A 15 -5.50 51.69 -10.63
CA MET A 15 -6.30 50.51 -10.94
C MET A 15 -6.01 50.13 -12.39
N ALA A 16 -5.42 48.95 -12.63
CA ALA A 16 -5.76 48.09 -13.75
C ALA A 16 -4.97 46.76 -13.68
N ALA A 17 -5.73 45.68 -13.82
CA ALA A 17 -5.34 44.32 -14.20
C ALA A 17 -4.53 43.51 -13.16
N CYS A 18 -5.20 42.49 -12.62
CA CYS A 18 -4.64 41.40 -11.84
C CYS A 18 -3.35 40.87 -12.47
N GLY A 19 -2.28 40.97 -11.68
CA GLY A 19 -0.93 40.61 -12.04
C GLY A 19 -0.73 39.12 -12.27
N ASN A 20 0.21 38.90 -13.17
CA ASN A 20 0.90 37.68 -13.52
C ASN A 20 1.79 37.18 -12.38
N SER A 21 2.11 35.88 -12.43
CA SER A 21 3.19 35.15 -11.73
C SER A 21 2.81 34.56 -10.38
N GLU A 22 2.65 33.23 -10.34
CA GLU A 22 3.53 32.36 -9.55
C GLU A 22 3.18 30.87 -9.76
N ARG A 23 4.21 30.09 -10.10
CA ARG A 23 4.35 28.64 -9.86
C ARG A 23 3.61 27.69 -10.79
N GLN A 24 4.34 27.32 -11.83
CA GLN A 24 4.49 25.94 -12.28
C GLN A 24 4.29 24.93 -11.13
N ALA A 25 3.15 24.26 -11.11
CA ALA A 25 2.96 22.99 -10.43
C ALA A 25 2.38 22.05 -11.49
N GLY A 26 3.29 21.28 -12.10
CA GLY A 26 2.91 20.28 -13.08
C GLY A 26 1.81 19.41 -12.51
N ALA A 27 0.79 19.16 -13.33
CA ALA A 27 0.07 17.92 -13.25
C ALA A 27 1.10 16.80 -13.52
N VAL A 28 1.85 16.42 -12.49
CA VAL A 28 2.29 15.05 -12.34
C VAL A 28 1.02 14.25 -12.08
N THR A 29 0.26 14.00 -13.14
CA THR A 29 -0.22 12.64 -13.34
C THR A 29 1.03 11.77 -13.42
N SER A 30 1.62 11.48 -12.26
CA SER A 30 2.32 10.23 -12.07
C SER A 30 1.25 9.19 -12.29
N SER A 31 1.06 8.80 -13.54
CA SER A 31 0.61 7.47 -13.89
C SER A 31 1.69 6.55 -13.35
N ALA A 32 1.72 6.37 -12.03
CA ALA A 32 2.57 5.41 -11.37
C ALA A 32 2.20 4.09 -12.05
N GLN A 33 3.11 3.61 -12.89
CA GLN A 33 2.87 2.41 -13.64
C GLN A 33 2.56 1.31 -12.63
N ALA A 34 1.45 0.59 -12.84
CA ALA A 34 1.07 -0.46 -11.94
C ALA A 34 2.27 -1.41 -11.75
N PRO A 35 2.64 -1.74 -10.50
CA PRO A 35 3.79 -2.58 -10.22
C PRO A 35 3.67 -3.90 -10.99
N LYS A 36 4.78 -4.40 -11.56
CA LYS A 36 4.81 -5.63 -12.39
C LYS A 36 4.44 -6.88 -11.60
N GLY A 37 4.47 -6.79 -10.28
CA GLY A 37 4.02 -7.83 -9.38
C GLY A 37 3.90 -7.34 -7.94
N ILE A 38 3.27 -8.15 -7.11
CA ILE A 38 3.00 -7.84 -5.71
C ILE A 38 4.26 -7.52 -4.88
N VAL A 39 5.41 -8.15 -5.16
CA VAL A 39 6.67 -7.87 -4.45
C VAL A 39 7.19 -6.46 -4.75
N GLU A 40 7.09 -6.02 -6.00
CA GLU A 40 7.43 -4.65 -6.39
C GLU A 40 6.48 -3.67 -5.71
N ALA A 41 5.17 -3.95 -5.68
CA ALA A 41 4.19 -3.12 -4.99
C ALA A 41 4.49 -2.96 -3.49
N ILE A 42 4.81 -4.07 -2.81
CA ILE A 42 5.20 -4.07 -1.40
C ILE A 42 6.46 -3.22 -1.20
N THR A 43 7.45 -3.35 -2.08
CA THR A 43 8.70 -2.59 -1.99
C THR A 43 8.47 -1.09 -2.23
N THR A 44 7.65 -0.73 -3.23
CA THR A 44 7.24 0.66 -3.50
C THR A 44 6.46 1.25 -2.33
N ALA A 45 5.68 0.43 -1.62
CA ALA A 45 4.97 0.83 -0.40
C ALA A 45 5.88 0.96 0.84
N GLY A 46 7.21 0.81 0.69
CA GLY A 46 8.17 0.90 1.79
C GLY A 46 8.33 -0.41 2.58
N GLY A 47 7.83 -1.52 2.05
CA GLY A 47 8.01 -2.86 2.59
C GLY A 47 9.26 -3.57 2.05
N SER A 48 9.43 -4.82 2.48
CA SER A 48 10.49 -5.70 1.99
C SER A 48 10.02 -7.16 1.98
N CYS A 49 10.56 -7.97 1.08
CA CYS A 49 10.29 -9.40 1.01
C CYS A 49 11.62 -10.17 0.94
N GLY A 50 11.68 -11.29 1.68
CA GLY A 50 12.77 -12.24 1.61
C GLY A 50 12.66 -13.16 0.39
N GLN A 51 13.59 -14.12 0.30
CA GLN A 51 13.53 -15.15 -0.74
C GLN A 51 12.37 -16.13 -0.49
N PRO A 52 11.73 -16.66 -1.55
CA PRO A 52 10.78 -17.74 -1.43
C PRO A 52 11.42 -18.99 -0.82
N ASP A 53 10.67 -19.68 0.03
CA ASP A 53 11.06 -20.97 0.58
C ASP A 53 10.77 -22.12 -0.41
N LYS A 54 11.02 -23.36 0.03
CA LYS A 54 10.77 -24.57 -0.77
C LYS A 54 9.29 -24.79 -1.17
N ARG A 55 8.36 -24.06 -0.57
CA ARG A 55 6.92 -24.09 -0.87
C ARG A 55 6.49 -22.92 -1.75
N GLY A 56 7.42 -22.03 -2.10
CA GLY A 56 7.14 -20.80 -2.83
C GLY A 56 6.50 -19.71 -1.97
N GLU A 57 6.60 -19.82 -0.63
CA GLU A 57 6.15 -18.78 0.30
C GLU A 57 7.33 -17.88 0.65
N GLN A 58 7.12 -16.57 0.66
CA GLN A 58 8.13 -15.58 1.04
C GLN A 58 7.65 -14.80 2.26
N LYS A 59 8.57 -14.50 3.18
CA LYS A 59 8.29 -13.63 4.33
C LYS A 59 8.48 -12.18 3.91
N CYS A 60 7.49 -11.35 4.18
CA CYS A 60 7.52 -9.93 3.88
C CYS A 60 7.22 -9.10 5.13
N VAL A 61 7.62 -7.84 5.10
CA VAL A 61 7.28 -6.83 6.09
C VAL A 61 6.76 -5.59 5.37
N LEU A 62 5.66 -5.01 5.83
CA LEU A 62 5.13 -3.73 5.34
C LEU A 62 4.58 -2.93 6.52
N SER A 63 5.01 -1.68 6.68
CA SER A 63 4.61 -0.82 7.81
C SER A 63 4.81 -1.48 9.19
N GLY A 64 5.87 -2.30 9.34
CA GLY A 64 6.17 -3.03 10.57
C GLY A 64 5.39 -4.34 10.77
N ILE A 65 4.45 -4.67 9.88
CA ILE A 65 3.64 -5.89 9.93
C ILE A 65 4.35 -6.99 9.15
N GLY A 66 4.63 -8.12 9.81
CA GLY A 66 5.17 -9.32 9.19
C GLY A 66 4.07 -10.19 8.58
N PHE A 67 4.25 -10.66 7.35
CA PHE A 67 3.29 -11.54 6.69
C PHE A 67 3.97 -12.54 5.76
N LYS A 68 3.24 -13.60 5.40
CA LYS A 68 3.63 -14.55 4.37
C LYS A 68 2.91 -14.22 3.07
N LEU A 69 3.68 -14.15 2.00
CA LEU A 69 3.18 -13.99 0.64
C LEU A 69 3.39 -15.31 -0.11
N GLY A 70 2.35 -15.83 -0.73
CA GLY A 70 2.40 -17.06 -1.52
C GLY A 70 1.74 -16.91 -2.88
N ALA A 71 2.01 -17.84 -3.79
CA ALA A 71 1.34 -17.91 -5.08
C ALA A 71 -0.10 -18.43 -4.94
N GLY A 72 -1.05 -17.80 -5.65
CA GLY A 72 -2.46 -18.18 -5.63
C GLY A 72 -2.74 -19.58 -6.20
N GLU A 73 -1.92 -20.05 -7.15
CA GLU A 73 -1.99 -21.44 -7.63
C GLU A 73 -1.66 -22.44 -6.52
N SER A 74 -0.61 -22.17 -5.73
CA SER A 74 -0.23 -23.02 -4.59
C SER A 74 -1.33 -23.04 -3.52
N TRP A 75 -1.94 -21.88 -3.26
CA TRP A 75 -3.09 -21.73 -2.38
C TRP A 75 -4.28 -22.59 -2.81
N THR A 76 -4.60 -22.56 -4.10
CA THR A 76 -5.70 -23.32 -4.71
C THR A 76 -5.43 -24.82 -4.67
N ARG A 77 -4.21 -25.25 -5.03
CA ARG A 77 -3.78 -26.65 -5.00
C ARG A 77 -3.81 -27.24 -3.59
N GLN A 78 -3.60 -26.42 -2.56
CA GLN A 78 -3.63 -26.84 -1.15
C GLN A 78 -5.02 -26.78 -0.51
N SER A 79 -6.09 -26.49 -1.25
CA SER A 79 -7.46 -26.38 -0.73
C SER A 79 -7.91 -27.61 0.07
N GLY A 80 -7.64 -28.83 -0.41
CA GLY A 80 -7.98 -30.07 0.31
C GLY A 80 -7.26 -30.21 1.66
N SER A 81 -5.94 -29.94 1.70
CA SER A 81 -5.16 -29.94 2.94
C SER A 81 -5.63 -28.87 3.92
N ARG A 82 -5.98 -27.68 3.42
CA ARG A 82 -6.56 -26.60 4.22
C ARG A 82 -7.92 -26.98 4.80
N ALA A 83 -8.80 -27.57 4.00
CA ALA A 83 -10.11 -28.03 4.46
C ALA A 83 -9.97 -29.05 5.61
N MET A 84 -9.02 -29.99 5.51
CA MET A 84 -8.73 -30.94 6.57
C MET A 84 -8.17 -30.25 7.82
N ALA A 85 -7.25 -29.29 7.67
CA ALA A 85 -6.70 -28.53 8.80
C ALA A 85 -7.77 -27.71 9.54
N CYS A 86 -8.67 -27.08 8.79
CA CYS A 86 -9.81 -26.33 9.35
C CYS A 86 -10.80 -27.26 10.06
N LYS A 87 -11.19 -28.38 9.44
CA LYS A 87 -12.09 -29.38 10.07
C LYS A 87 -11.48 -30.02 11.32
N GLY A 88 -10.16 -30.18 11.33
CA GLY A 88 -9.42 -30.71 12.48
C GLY A 88 -9.19 -29.70 13.62
N GLY A 89 -9.60 -28.44 13.45
CA GLY A 89 -9.43 -27.39 14.47
C GLY A 89 -8.00 -26.84 14.59
N TYR A 90 -7.11 -27.15 13.64
CA TYR A 90 -5.73 -26.64 13.64
C TYR A 90 -5.63 -25.20 13.16
N ILE A 91 -6.63 -24.74 12.41
CA ILE A 91 -6.76 -23.36 11.93
C ILE A 91 -8.13 -22.85 12.36
N ASN A 92 -8.17 -21.60 12.83
CA ASN A 92 -9.43 -20.93 13.15
C ASN A 92 -10.29 -20.81 11.88
N ALA A 93 -11.54 -21.26 11.95
CA ALA A 93 -12.48 -21.18 10.82
C ALA A 93 -12.73 -19.75 10.31
N ASN A 94 -12.59 -18.76 11.18
CA ASN A 94 -12.73 -17.34 10.86
C ASN A 94 -11.42 -16.68 10.42
N TYR A 95 -10.33 -17.44 10.29
CA TYR A 95 -9.08 -16.88 9.79
C TYR A 95 -9.25 -16.47 8.32
N THR A 96 -8.82 -15.27 7.99
CA THR A 96 -8.92 -14.69 6.65
C THR A 96 -7.55 -14.34 6.08
N VAL A 97 -7.51 -14.17 4.77
CA VAL A 97 -6.34 -13.80 3.99
C VAL A 97 -6.69 -12.71 3.00
N LEU A 98 -5.68 -11.97 2.52
CA LEU A 98 -5.82 -11.09 1.37
C LEU A 98 -5.40 -11.81 0.10
N THR A 99 -6.11 -11.61 -1.00
CA THR A 99 -5.79 -12.24 -2.29
C THR A 99 -6.38 -11.49 -3.45
N ASN A 100 -5.76 -11.62 -4.62
CA ASN A 100 -6.34 -11.26 -5.91
C ASN A 100 -6.40 -12.48 -6.86
N GLU A 101 -6.42 -13.69 -6.30
CA GLU A 101 -6.35 -14.99 -7.00
C GLU A 101 -4.97 -15.36 -7.58
N HIS A 102 -4.11 -14.39 -7.89
CA HIS A 102 -2.74 -14.66 -8.36
C HIS A 102 -1.73 -14.78 -7.21
N TRP A 103 -1.99 -14.12 -6.10
CA TRP A 103 -1.19 -14.21 -4.87
C TRP A 103 -2.09 -14.27 -3.64
N VAL A 104 -1.53 -14.71 -2.51
CA VAL A 104 -2.21 -14.73 -1.21
C VAL A 104 -1.28 -14.13 -0.16
N ILE A 105 -1.83 -13.30 0.73
CA ILE A 105 -1.16 -12.76 1.91
C ILE A 105 -1.85 -13.30 3.16
N ALA A 106 -1.06 -13.93 4.01
CA ALA A 106 -1.46 -14.45 5.30
C ALA A 106 -0.69 -13.72 6.42
N VAL A 107 -1.42 -13.16 7.38
CA VAL A 107 -0.89 -12.47 8.58
C VAL A 107 -1.10 -13.31 9.82
N ASP A 108 -0.32 -13.10 10.87
CA ASP A 108 -0.55 -13.79 12.13
C ASP A 108 -1.80 -13.24 12.87
N HIS A 109 -2.12 -11.95 12.68
CA HIS A 109 -3.30 -11.31 13.26
C HIS A 109 -4.20 -10.68 12.21
N THR A 110 -5.44 -11.16 12.09
CA THR A 110 -6.40 -10.68 11.08
C THR A 110 -6.64 -9.16 11.10
N ALA A 111 -6.51 -8.51 12.26
CA ALA A 111 -6.62 -7.05 12.39
C ALA A 111 -5.56 -6.29 11.56
N GLU A 112 -4.48 -6.95 11.16
CA GLU A 112 -3.40 -6.37 10.36
C GLU A 112 -3.71 -6.37 8.85
N LEU A 113 -4.72 -7.15 8.40
CA LEU A 113 -5.07 -7.23 6.98
C LEU A 113 -5.53 -5.87 6.44
N ASP A 114 -6.35 -5.12 7.18
CA ASP A 114 -6.85 -3.82 6.73
C ASP A 114 -5.69 -2.83 6.49
N ALA A 115 -4.66 -2.86 7.34
CA ALA A 115 -3.48 -2.02 7.18
C ALA A 115 -2.68 -2.38 5.93
N ILE A 116 -2.47 -3.68 5.67
CA ILE A 116 -1.79 -4.15 4.45
C ILE A 116 -2.61 -3.83 3.21
N GLN A 117 -3.93 -4.07 3.23
CA GLN A 117 -4.82 -3.83 2.10
C GLN A 117 -4.82 -2.35 1.71
N ASN A 118 -4.96 -1.45 2.69
CA ASN A 118 -4.93 0.00 2.45
C ASN A 118 -3.59 0.47 1.90
N ALA A 119 -2.47 -0.06 2.42
CA ALA A 119 -1.15 0.26 1.89
C ALA A 119 -1.02 -0.18 0.42
N LEU A 120 -1.41 -1.41 0.08
CA LEU A 120 -1.35 -1.93 -1.29
C LEU A 120 -2.32 -1.19 -2.24
N ALA A 121 -3.52 -0.87 -1.79
CA ALA A 121 -4.51 -0.12 -2.56
C ALA A 121 -4.00 1.28 -2.94
N GLY A 122 -3.27 1.95 -2.03
CA GLY A 122 -2.60 3.23 -2.31
C GLY A 122 -1.56 3.17 -3.45
N HIS A 123 -1.11 1.96 -3.81
CA HIS A 123 -0.20 1.69 -4.92
C HIS A 123 -0.86 0.96 -6.10
N GLY A 124 -2.20 0.99 -6.18
CA GLY A 124 -2.95 0.43 -7.31
C GLY A 124 -2.99 -1.09 -7.32
N VAL A 125 -2.78 -1.74 -6.18
CA VAL A 125 -2.89 -3.20 -6.04
C VAL A 125 -4.16 -3.56 -5.28
N PRO A 126 -5.27 -3.84 -5.99
CA PRO A 126 -6.50 -4.27 -5.35
C PRO A 126 -6.34 -5.69 -4.78
N ALA A 127 -7.03 -5.94 -3.69
CA ALA A 127 -7.06 -7.22 -3.01
C ALA A 127 -8.39 -7.42 -2.31
N ASP A 128 -8.86 -8.66 -2.27
CA ASP A 128 -10.05 -9.08 -1.56
C ASP A 128 -9.67 -9.80 -0.26
N VAL A 129 -10.48 -9.60 0.78
CA VAL A 129 -10.43 -10.45 1.98
C VAL A 129 -11.23 -11.72 1.69
N ARG A 130 -10.59 -12.89 1.86
CA ARG A 130 -11.24 -14.20 1.71
C ARG A 130 -10.99 -15.09 2.93
N ASN A 131 -11.93 -15.99 3.19
CA ASN A 131 -11.75 -17.01 4.23
C ASN A 131 -10.59 -17.94 3.88
N TYR A 132 -9.75 -18.23 4.87
CA TYR A 132 -8.70 -19.24 4.75
C TYR A 132 -9.28 -20.64 4.68
N CYS A 133 -10.41 -20.91 5.34
CA CYS A 133 -11.06 -22.20 5.26
C CYS A 133 -12.01 -22.23 4.05
N PRO A 134 -11.80 -23.16 3.09
CA PRO A 134 -12.69 -23.33 1.94
C PRO A 134 -14.02 -23.99 2.33
#